data_AF-A0A1M7NL32-F1
#
_entry.id   AF-A0A1M7NL32-F1
#
_cell.length_a   1.000
_cell.length_b   1.000
_cell.length_c   1.000
_cell.angle_alpha   90.00
_cell.angle_beta   90.00
_cell.angle_gamma   90.00
#
_symmetry.space_group_name_H-M   'P 1'
#
loop_
_entity.id
_entity.type
_entity.pdbx_description
1 polymer ?
#
loop_
_entity_poly.entity_id
_entity_poly.type
_entity_poly.pdbx_seq_one_letter_code
_entity_poly.pdbx_strand_id
1 'polypeptide(L)'
;MKYGVLFAALMAGVTPLSYGQCCGYGMQNITVWPQPDLRVPVLTTTQIAQQHLKTPVAKARPAIQANAHALSLHFPQAKRAEMEKMYIQSMDVYLKVEQKMKWKPRDLSGGIAAFVVGNYMILNNTDVSDEAFDAVARQFRAQPGMQKLNDDPDQNKIRDVFEQSAMVGTFMALVQMSGKQQPQPPEVQENLRKSAIENLQLALRMDPAKLRIDNQGMHE
;
A
#
# COMPACT_ATOMS: atom_id res chain seq x y z
N MET A 1 8.99 -16.20 -18.79
CA MET A 1 9.82 -15.12 -18.20
C MET A 1 9.29 -13.78 -18.66
N LYS A 2 9.34 -12.77 -17.77
CA LYS A 2 8.94 -11.35 -17.92
C LYS A 2 7.48 -11.08 -17.52
N TYR A 3 7.26 -10.49 -16.33
CA TYR A 3 6.29 -9.41 -16.01
C TYR A 3 6.43 -9.03 -14.51
N GLY A 4 7.60 -8.52 -14.12
CA GLY A 4 7.84 -8.01 -12.77
C GLY A 4 8.61 -6.71 -12.83
N VAL A 5 7.98 -5.63 -13.33
CA VAL A 5 8.69 -4.35 -13.56
C VAL A 5 7.78 -3.12 -13.37
N LEU A 6 6.69 -3.19 -12.58
CA LEU A 6 5.79 -2.04 -12.40
C LEU A 6 6.49 -0.89 -11.69
N PHE A 7 7.00 -1.17 -10.49
CA PHE A 7 7.71 -0.18 -9.70
C PHE A 7 9.13 0.04 -10.22
N ALA A 8 9.79 -0.95 -10.85
CA ALA A 8 11.14 -0.79 -11.41
C ALA A 8 11.19 0.17 -12.61
N ALA A 9 10.18 0.15 -13.49
CA ALA A 9 10.12 1.06 -14.62
C ALA A 9 9.83 2.51 -14.19
N LEU A 10 9.17 2.70 -13.04
CA LEU A 10 8.85 4.02 -12.48
C LEU A 10 10.01 4.65 -11.70
N MET A 11 11.09 3.90 -11.42
CA MET A 11 12.33 4.41 -10.82
C MET A 11 13.20 5.18 -11.83
N ALA A 12 12.95 5.06 -13.15
CA ALA A 12 13.68 5.77 -14.20
C ALA A 12 13.28 7.26 -14.23
N GLY A 13 13.80 8.03 -13.29
CA GLY A 13 13.50 9.46 -13.11
C GLY A 13 13.36 9.88 -11.65
N VAL A 14 13.34 8.91 -10.73
CA VAL A 14 13.50 9.18 -9.29
C VAL A 14 14.99 9.15 -9.03
N THR A 15 15.60 10.30 -8.72
CA THR A 15 16.97 10.34 -8.18
C THR A 15 17.07 9.32 -7.06
N PRO A 16 18.11 8.47 -7.00
CA PRO A 16 18.30 7.55 -5.88
C PRO A 16 18.46 8.39 -4.62
N LEU A 17 17.36 8.60 -3.91
CA LEU A 17 17.41 9.17 -2.59
C LEU A 17 18.05 8.10 -1.72
N SER A 18 19.06 8.47 -0.93
CA SER A 18 19.67 7.56 0.02
C SER A 18 18.64 7.21 1.09
N TYR A 19 17.80 6.20 0.81
CA TYR A 19 16.82 5.65 1.75
C TYR A 19 17.49 5.19 3.06
N GLY A 20 18.82 5.01 3.05
CA GLY A 20 19.67 4.62 4.19
C GLY A 20 19.67 5.58 5.37
N GLN A 21 19.14 6.80 5.25
CA GLN A 21 19.03 7.74 6.38
C GLN A 21 17.61 7.98 6.88
N CYS A 22 16.57 7.54 6.17
CA CYS A 22 15.19 7.84 6.56
C CYS A 22 14.64 6.89 7.64
N CYS A 23 15.12 5.65 7.66
CA CYS A 23 14.37 4.54 8.24
C CYS A 23 15.05 3.88 9.47
N GLY A 24 15.92 4.62 10.17
CA GLY A 24 16.54 4.18 11.44
C GLY A 24 15.62 4.30 12.66
N TYR A 25 14.40 4.79 12.48
CA TYR A 25 13.44 5.02 13.55
C TYR A 25 12.12 4.37 13.17
N GLY A 26 11.69 3.41 13.99
CA GLY A 26 10.55 2.55 13.72
C GLY A 26 9.30 3.33 13.38
N MET A 27 8.58 2.87 12.34
CA MET A 27 7.26 3.36 11.98
C MET A 27 6.21 2.81 12.95
N GLN A 28 6.44 3.00 14.25
CA GLN A 28 5.50 2.57 15.27
C GLN A 28 4.28 3.48 15.22
N ASN A 29 3.11 2.88 15.04
CA ASN A 29 1.79 3.51 15.09
C ASN A 29 1.39 4.39 13.90
N ILE A 30 1.52 3.93 12.65
CA ILE A 30 0.82 4.61 11.56
C ILE A 30 -0.69 4.34 11.70
N THR A 31 -1.46 5.35 12.12
CA THR A 31 -2.92 5.31 12.23
C THR A 31 -3.56 5.44 10.84
N VAL A 32 -3.25 4.54 9.90
CA VAL A 32 -3.78 4.60 8.52
C VAL A 32 -5.26 4.20 8.44
N TRP A 33 -5.75 3.45 9.43
CA TRP A 33 -6.98 2.71 9.26
C TRP A 33 -8.21 3.38 9.89
N PRO A 34 -9.25 3.72 9.10
CA PRO A 34 -10.57 4.04 9.60
C PRO A 34 -11.23 2.80 10.20
N GLN A 35 -12.15 3.05 11.12
CA GLN A 35 -13.32 2.19 11.33
C GLN A 35 -14.17 2.24 10.04
N PRO A 36 -13.94 1.38 9.05
CA PRO A 36 -14.49 0.04 9.18
C PRO A 36 -13.43 -1.04 9.19
N ASP A 37 -13.83 -2.09 9.87
CA ASP A 37 -13.03 -3.26 10.05
C ASP A 37 -12.78 -4.02 8.74
N LEU A 38 -11.65 -3.77 8.06
CA LEU A 38 -11.24 -4.54 6.86
C LEU A 38 -10.71 -5.93 7.19
N ARG A 39 -10.76 -6.31 8.47
CA ARG A 39 -10.51 -7.64 8.98
C ARG A 39 -11.64 -8.64 8.55
N VAL A 40 -12.18 -8.50 7.34
CA VAL A 40 -13.12 -9.44 6.71
C VAL A 40 -12.30 -10.55 6.03
N PRO A 41 -12.71 -11.83 6.09
CA PRO A 41 -11.98 -12.90 5.43
C PRO A 41 -11.70 -12.57 3.97
N VAL A 42 -10.47 -12.81 3.53
CA VAL A 42 -10.11 -12.69 2.11
C VAL A 42 -10.97 -13.66 1.31
N LEU A 43 -11.73 -13.12 0.35
CA LEU A 43 -12.56 -13.96 -0.51
C LEU A 43 -11.68 -14.76 -1.48
N THR A 44 -11.99 -16.05 -1.61
CA THR A 44 -11.42 -16.94 -2.62
C THR A 44 -11.87 -16.53 -4.03
N THR A 45 -11.11 -16.90 -5.05
CA THR A 45 -11.44 -16.63 -6.47
C THR A 45 -12.86 -17.09 -6.81
N THR A 46 -13.31 -18.23 -6.29
CA THR A 46 -14.67 -18.77 -6.48
C THR A 46 -15.74 -17.85 -5.90
N GLN A 47 -15.50 -17.28 -4.72
CA GLN A 47 -16.46 -16.36 -4.08
C GLN A 47 -16.56 -15.02 -4.82
N ILE A 48 -15.44 -14.54 -5.39
CA ILE A 48 -15.40 -13.29 -6.16
C ILE A 48 -16.23 -13.41 -7.45
N ALA A 49 -16.15 -14.56 -8.14
CA ALA A 49 -16.84 -14.77 -9.42
C ALA A 49 -18.38 -14.64 -9.33
N GLN A 50 -18.95 -14.75 -8.13
CA GLN A 50 -20.38 -14.66 -7.88
C GLN A 50 -20.86 -13.23 -7.58
N GLN A 51 -19.96 -12.23 -7.57
CA GLN A 51 -20.29 -10.87 -7.18
C GLN A 51 -20.28 -9.88 -8.34
N HIS A 52 -21.27 -8.98 -8.34
CA HIS A 52 -21.26 -7.79 -9.19
C HIS A 52 -20.37 -6.70 -8.56
N LEU A 53 -19.10 -6.69 -8.95
CA LEU A 53 -18.08 -5.79 -8.40
C LEU A 53 -18.30 -4.35 -8.90
N LYS A 54 -18.70 -3.43 -8.01
CA LYS A 54 -18.53 -1.98 -8.27
C LYS A 54 -17.18 -1.55 -7.70
N THR A 55 -16.47 -0.69 -8.41
CA THR A 55 -15.23 -0.11 -7.88
C THR A 55 -15.55 1.04 -6.93
N PRO A 56 -15.26 0.92 -5.62
CA PRO A 56 -15.40 2.03 -4.69
C PRO A 56 -14.36 3.10 -5.03
N VAL A 57 -14.79 4.36 -5.03
CA VAL A 57 -13.93 5.48 -5.40
C VAL A 57 -13.88 6.47 -4.25
N ALA A 58 -12.69 6.95 -3.91
CA ALA A 58 -12.56 8.11 -3.02
C ALA A 58 -13.04 9.36 -3.77
N LYS A 59 -14.17 9.96 -3.35
CA LYS A 59 -14.84 11.04 -4.10
C LYS A 59 -14.42 12.45 -3.67
N ALA A 60 -13.99 12.66 -2.42
CA ALA A 60 -13.62 13.99 -1.93
C ALA A 60 -12.41 14.58 -2.67
N ARG A 61 -12.13 15.87 -2.47
CA ARG A 61 -10.96 16.51 -3.10
C ARG A 61 -9.66 15.86 -2.63
N PRO A 62 -8.58 15.84 -3.44
CA PRO A 62 -7.29 15.35 -2.99
C PRO A 62 -6.78 16.11 -1.77
N ALA A 63 -6.15 15.41 -0.83
CA ALA A 63 -5.59 15.96 0.41
C ALA A 63 -4.13 15.51 0.59
N ILE A 64 -3.42 15.30 -0.52
CA ILE A 64 -2.11 14.65 -0.59
C ILE A 64 -1.10 15.25 0.40
N GLN A 65 -0.97 16.58 0.45
CA GLN A 65 -0.05 17.25 1.37
C GLN A 65 -0.44 17.03 2.83
N ALA A 66 -1.73 17.13 3.16
CA ALA A 66 -2.21 16.92 4.53
C ALA A 66 -1.99 15.47 4.98
N ASN A 67 -2.26 14.51 4.10
CA ASN A 67 -2.06 13.08 4.37
C ASN A 67 -0.57 12.72 4.49
N ALA A 68 0.29 13.22 3.61
CA ALA A 68 1.72 13.04 3.72
C ALA A 68 2.29 13.67 5.00
N HIS A 69 1.81 14.87 5.36
CA HIS A 69 2.19 15.53 6.60
C HIS A 69 1.79 14.70 7.82
N ALA A 70 0.54 14.24 7.88
CA ALA A 70 0.04 13.39 8.97
C ALA A 70 0.88 12.11 9.12
N LEU A 71 1.17 11.42 8.02
CA LEU A 71 2.04 10.24 8.02
C LEU A 71 3.47 10.55 8.52
N SER A 72 4.00 11.73 8.19
CA SER A 72 5.34 12.13 8.62
C SER A 72 5.47 12.36 10.13
N LEU A 73 4.36 12.66 10.84
CA LEU A 73 4.38 12.94 12.28
C LEU A 73 4.81 11.73 13.12
N HIS A 74 4.70 10.52 12.55
CA HIS A 74 5.16 9.27 13.15
C HIS A 74 6.69 9.10 13.15
N PHE A 75 7.41 10.01 12.52
CA PHE A 75 8.87 10.01 12.47
C PHE A 75 9.46 11.06 13.43
N PRO A 76 10.72 10.90 13.86
CA PRO A 76 11.43 11.92 14.62
C PRO A 76 11.40 13.27 13.91
N GLN A 77 11.33 14.37 14.68
CA GLN A 77 11.18 15.73 14.14
C GLN A 77 12.17 16.05 13.02
N ALA A 78 13.43 15.63 13.18
CA ALA A 78 14.50 15.85 12.20
C ALA A 78 14.26 15.18 10.83
N LYS A 79 13.34 14.21 10.76
CA LYS A 79 13.04 13.40 9.57
C LYS A 79 11.67 13.67 8.94
N ARG A 80 10.80 14.43 9.60
CA ARG A 80 9.41 14.63 9.14
C ARG A 80 9.34 15.27 7.76
N ALA A 81 10.08 16.34 7.51
CA ALA A 81 10.08 17.02 6.21
C ALA A 81 10.57 16.11 5.06
N GLU A 82 11.58 15.29 5.33
CA GLU A 82 12.08 14.30 4.39
C GLU A 82 11.00 13.24 4.09
N MET A 83 10.37 12.69 5.13
CA MET A 83 9.33 11.67 4.99
C MET A 83 8.06 12.20 4.31
N GLU A 84 7.63 13.42 4.61
CA GLU A 84 6.50 14.06 3.93
C GLU A 84 6.74 14.12 2.42
N LYS A 85 7.94 14.54 1.99
CA LYS A 85 8.32 14.54 0.57
C LYS A 85 8.29 13.14 -0.04
N MET A 86 8.76 12.13 0.69
CA MET A 86 8.74 10.73 0.24
C MET A 86 7.32 10.20 0.06
N TYR A 87 6.39 10.54 0.96
CA TYR A 87 5.00 10.13 0.84
C TYR A 87 4.30 10.81 -0.34
N ILE A 88 4.57 12.10 -0.58
CA ILE A 88 4.07 12.79 -1.78
C ILE A 88 4.57 12.09 -3.05
N GLN A 89 5.87 11.79 -3.14
CA GLN A 89 6.44 11.05 -4.27
C GLN A 89 5.84 9.64 -4.42
N SER A 90 5.56 8.97 -3.31
CA SER A 90 4.93 7.64 -3.31
C SER A 90 3.51 7.72 -3.88
N MET A 91 2.76 8.79 -3.59
CA MET A 91 1.45 9.03 -4.19
C MET A 91 1.57 9.28 -5.70
N ASP A 92 2.53 10.09 -6.14
CA ASP A 92 2.75 10.35 -7.57
C ASP A 92 3.07 9.06 -8.34
N VAL A 93 3.87 8.17 -7.74
CA VAL A 93 4.17 6.85 -8.29
C VAL A 93 2.90 6.00 -8.33
N TYR A 94 2.14 5.92 -7.23
CA TYR A 94 0.89 5.15 -7.20
C TYR A 94 -0.11 5.59 -8.28
N LEU A 95 -0.27 6.89 -8.53
CA LEU A 95 -1.18 7.39 -9.56
C LEU A 95 -0.75 6.93 -10.97
N LYS A 96 0.55 6.80 -11.24
CA LYS A 96 1.06 6.21 -12.50
C LYS A 96 0.79 4.71 -12.56
N VAL A 97 0.89 4.01 -11.43
CA VAL A 97 0.53 2.59 -11.33
C VAL A 97 -0.96 2.40 -11.66
N GLU A 98 -1.85 3.17 -11.03
CA GLU A 98 -3.29 3.14 -11.28
C GLU A 98 -3.64 3.34 -12.77
N GLN A 99 -2.98 4.30 -13.42
CA GLN A 99 -3.12 4.54 -14.86
C GLN A 99 -2.63 3.35 -15.70
N LYS A 100 -1.46 2.79 -15.39
CA LYS A 100 -0.92 1.62 -16.11
C LYS A 100 -1.84 0.41 -15.98
N MET A 101 -2.38 0.19 -14.79
CA MET A 101 -3.33 -0.90 -14.51
C MET A 101 -4.70 -0.68 -15.14
N LYS A 102 -4.94 0.49 -15.77
CA LYS A 102 -6.23 0.91 -16.33
C LYS A 102 -7.35 0.81 -15.30
N TRP A 103 -7.02 1.04 -14.03
CA TRP A 103 -8.00 1.08 -12.96
C TRP A 103 -8.82 2.36 -13.03
N LYS A 104 -9.99 2.32 -12.40
CA LYS A 104 -10.80 3.51 -12.23
C LYS A 104 -10.00 4.52 -11.40
N PRO A 105 -9.90 5.80 -11.81
CA PRO A 105 -9.14 6.78 -11.05
C PRO A 105 -9.63 6.87 -9.59
N ARG A 106 -8.69 6.83 -8.66
CA ARG A 106 -8.90 6.86 -7.20
C ARG A 106 -9.65 5.63 -6.69
N ASP A 107 -9.27 4.47 -7.21
CA ASP A 107 -9.77 3.18 -6.76
C ASP A 107 -9.35 2.93 -5.31
N LEU A 108 -10.32 3.00 -4.40
CA LEU A 108 -10.08 2.79 -2.96
C LEU A 108 -9.51 1.40 -2.69
N SER A 109 -10.03 0.37 -3.36
CA SER A 109 -9.54 -1.01 -3.21
C SER A 109 -8.12 -1.16 -3.79
N GLY A 110 -7.79 -0.42 -4.85
CA GLY A 110 -6.43 -0.35 -5.39
C GLY A 110 -5.43 0.24 -4.39
N GLY A 111 -5.80 1.33 -3.71
CA GLY A 111 -4.93 1.98 -2.71
C GLY A 111 -4.68 1.09 -1.51
N ILE A 112 -5.72 0.39 -1.04
CA ILE A 112 -5.62 -0.58 0.05
C ILE A 112 -4.79 -1.80 -0.38
N ALA A 113 -4.97 -2.28 -1.60
CA ALA A 113 -4.15 -3.36 -2.13
C ALA A 113 -2.67 -2.96 -2.20
N ALA A 114 -2.36 -1.71 -2.56
CA ALA A 114 -0.97 -1.22 -2.56
C ALA A 114 -0.35 -1.30 -1.16
N PHE A 115 -1.11 -0.91 -0.13
CA PHE A 115 -0.70 -1.05 1.27
C PHE A 115 -0.32 -2.50 1.59
N VAL A 116 -1.20 -3.46 1.30
CA VAL A 116 -0.91 -4.88 1.57
C VAL A 116 0.28 -5.38 0.77
N VAL A 117 0.31 -5.12 -0.55
CA VAL A 117 1.36 -5.59 -1.44
C VAL A 117 2.73 -5.03 -1.07
N GLY A 118 2.83 -3.73 -0.78
CA GLY A 118 4.10 -3.11 -0.38
C GLY A 118 4.65 -3.68 0.91
N ASN A 119 3.81 -3.85 1.93
CA ASN A 119 4.22 -4.47 3.19
C ASN A 119 4.59 -5.96 2.99
N TYR A 120 3.85 -6.71 2.16
CA TYR A 120 4.17 -8.09 1.81
C TYR A 120 5.54 -8.22 1.14
N MET A 121 5.87 -7.31 0.22
CA MET A 121 7.16 -7.26 -0.49
C MET A 121 8.33 -7.10 0.48
N ILE A 122 8.22 -6.19 1.46
CA ILE A 122 9.22 -6.00 2.52
C ILE A 122 9.33 -7.26 3.40
N LEU A 123 8.21 -7.79 3.89
CA LEU A 123 8.19 -8.92 4.82
C LEU A 123 8.81 -10.18 4.21
N ASN A 124 8.54 -10.44 2.93
CA ASN A 124 8.96 -11.66 2.25
C ASN A 124 10.21 -11.46 1.37
N ASN A 125 10.79 -10.24 1.38
CA ASN A 125 11.91 -9.87 0.52
C ASN A 125 11.68 -10.27 -0.96
N THR A 126 10.48 -10.04 -1.47
CA THR A 126 10.06 -10.47 -2.82
C THR A 126 9.42 -9.33 -3.60
N ASP A 127 9.36 -9.48 -4.92
CA ASP A 127 8.52 -8.64 -5.76
C ASP A 127 7.14 -9.30 -5.97
N VAL A 128 6.16 -8.48 -6.29
CA VAL A 128 4.80 -8.91 -6.68
C VAL A 128 4.56 -8.48 -8.13
N SER A 129 4.02 -9.38 -8.95
CA SER A 129 3.71 -9.08 -10.35
C SER A 129 2.48 -8.18 -10.47
N ASP A 130 2.33 -7.54 -11.62
CA ASP A 130 1.17 -6.71 -11.96
C ASP A 130 -0.13 -7.53 -11.85
N GLU A 131 -0.11 -8.79 -12.32
CA GLU A 131 -1.25 -9.69 -12.29
C GLU A 131 -1.66 -10.08 -10.87
N ALA A 132 -0.67 -10.35 -10.01
CA ALA A 132 -0.91 -10.67 -8.61
C ALA A 132 -1.44 -9.45 -7.86
N PHE A 133 -0.89 -8.26 -8.11
CA PHE A 133 -1.39 -7.02 -7.52
C PHE A 133 -2.85 -6.74 -7.94
N ASP A 134 -3.20 -6.93 -9.22
CA ASP A 134 -4.59 -6.80 -9.66
C ASP A 134 -5.50 -7.84 -9.00
N ALA A 135 -5.03 -9.06 -8.77
CA ALA A 135 -5.79 -10.08 -8.06
C ALA A 135 -6.11 -9.66 -6.62
N VAL A 136 -5.14 -9.10 -5.89
CA VAL A 136 -5.36 -8.51 -4.55
C VAL A 136 -6.38 -7.37 -4.61
N ALA A 137 -6.26 -6.45 -5.57
CA ALA A 137 -7.21 -5.35 -5.72
C ALA A 137 -8.64 -5.85 -6.01
N ARG A 138 -8.80 -6.88 -6.86
CA ARG A 138 -10.10 -7.52 -7.12
C ARG A 138 -10.69 -8.17 -5.86
N GLN A 139 -9.89 -8.82 -5.03
CA GLN A 139 -10.34 -9.37 -3.74
C GLN A 139 -10.90 -8.27 -2.83
N PHE A 140 -10.23 -7.12 -2.73
CA PHE A 140 -10.74 -6.00 -1.94
C PHE A 140 -12.02 -5.40 -2.53
N ARG A 141 -12.13 -5.27 -3.86
CA ARG A 141 -13.37 -4.79 -4.52
C ARG A 141 -14.57 -5.70 -4.21
N ALA A 142 -14.32 -6.99 -4.05
CA ALA A 142 -15.31 -8.01 -3.72
C ALA A 142 -15.73 -8.01 -2.24
N GLN A 143 -15.08 -7.23 -1.38
CA GLN A 143 -15.49 -7.21 0.02
C GLN A 143 -16.80 -6.41 0.18
N PRO A 144 -17.84 -6.97 0.81
CA PRO A 144 -19.10 -6.24 1.05
C PRO A 144 -18.89 -4.95 1.85
N GLY A 145 -17.91 -4.94 2.76
CA GLY A 145 -17.51 -3.73 3.50
C GLY A 145 -17.00 -2.63 2.59
N MET A 146 -16.32 -2.98 1.49
CA MET A 146 -15.83 -1.99 0.54
C MET A 146 -16.92 -1.35 -0.30
N GLN A 147 -17.98 -2.10 -0.61
CA GLN A 147 -19.14 -1.55 -1.28
C GLN A 147 -19.86 -0.51 -0.41
N LYS A 148 -19.98 -0.78 0.90
CA LYS A 148 -20.58 0.16 1.87
C LYS A 148 -19.78 1.46 1.99
N LEU A 149 -18.46 1.39 1.90
CA LEU A 149 -17.59 2.58 2.00
C LEU A 149 -17.79 3.58 0.86
N ASN A 150 -18.28 3.14 -0.30
CA ASN A 150 -18.60 4.05 -1.38
C ASN A 150 -19.75 5.01 -1.02
N ASP A 151 -20.60 4.61 -0.08
CA ASP A 151 -21.80 5.35 0.33
C ASP A 151 -21.63 5.99 1.73
N ASP A 152 -20.41 5.96 2.29
CA ASP A 152 -20.09 6.59 3.57
C ASP A 152 -20.32 8.12 3.49
N PRO A 153 -21.02 8.74 4.46
CA PRO A 153 -21.23 10.19 4.44
C PRO A 153 -19.94 11.00 4.59
N ASP A 154 -18.92 10.46 5.26
CA ASP A 154 -17.63 11.13 5.44
C ASP A 154 -16.65 10.78 4.31
N GLN A 155 -16.87 11.39 3.15
CA GLN A 155 -16.02 11.17 1.99
C GLN A 155 -14.59 11.70 2.15
N ASN A 156 -14.34 12.60 3.12
CA ASN A 156 -12.98 13.06 3.43
C ASN A 156 -12.20 11.94 4.10
N LYS A 157 -12.82 11.25 5.07
CA LYS A 157 -12.24 10.04 5.67
C LYS A 157 -11.92 8.98 4.61
N ILE A 158 -12.82 8.74 3.65
CA ILE A 158 -12.56 7.78 2.56
C ILE A 158 -11.38 8.20 1.67
N ARG A 159 -11.22 9.49 1.45
CA ARG A 159 -10.08 10.07 0.74
C ARG A 159 -8.78 9.83 1.48
N ASP A 160 -8.75 10.07 2.79
CA ASP A 160 -7.56 9.89 3.61
C ASP A 160 -7.09 8.44 3.61
N VAL A 161 -8.02 7.50 3.70
CA VAL A 161 -7.75 6.04 3.60
C VAL A 161 -7.04 5.71 2.30
N PHE A 162 -7.62 6.15 1.20
CA PHE A 162 -7.10 5.87 -0.12
C PHE A 162 -5.69 6.43 -0.29
N GLU A 163 -5.49 7.71 0.04
CA GLU A 163 -4.19 8.38 -0.13
C GLU A 163 -3.14 7.79 0.80
N GLN A 164 -3.44 7.63 2.09
CA GLN A 164 -2.47 7.10 3.05
C GLN A 164 -2.11 5.64 2.76
N SER A 165 -3.08 4.80 2.38
CA SER A 165 -2.81 3.41 1.98
C SER A 165 -1.92 3.34 0.74
N ALA A 166 -2.25 4.13 -0.29
CA ALA A 166 -1.48 4.21 -1.52
C ALA A 166 -0.05 4.71 -1.28
N MET A 167 0.11 5.75 -0.45
CA MET A 167 1.40 6.32 -0.07
C MET A 167 2.28 5.32 0.67
N VAL A 168 1.77 4.72 1.76
CA VAL A 168 2.55 3.79 2.59
C VAL A 168 2.89 2.52 1.81
N GLY A 169 1.93 1.95 1.09
CA GLY A 169 2.15 0.76 0.27
C GLY A 169 3.20 0.97 -0.81
N THR A 170 3.08 2.07 -1.54
CA THR A 170 4.05 2.42 -2.59
C THR A 170 5.42 2.74 -2.01
N PHE A 171 5.49 3.45 -0.89
CA PHE A 171 6.74 3.70 -0.18
C PHE A 171 7.45 2.38 0.17
N MET A 172 6.74 1.42 0.78
CA MET A 172 7.29 0.10 1.13
C MET A 172 7.80 -0.66 -0.09
N ALA A 173 7.03 -0.67 -1.19
CA ALA A 173 7.44 -1.30 -2.44
C ALA A 173 8.70 -0.64 -3.03
N LEU A 174 8.78 0.69 -3.02
CA LEU A 174 9.94 1.44 -3.52
C LEU A 174 11.19 1.18 -2.68
N VAL A 175 11.06 1.12 -1.35
CA VAL A 175 12.16 0.79 -0.43
C VAL A 175 12.66 -0.63 -0.68
N GLN A 176 11.77 -1.61 -0.87
CA GLN A 176 12.17 -2.98 -1.20
C GLN A 176 12.98 -3.04 -2.49
N MET A 177 12.56 -2.30 -3.50
CA MET A 177 13.21 -2.34 -4.81
C MET A 177 14.52 -1.57 -4.86
N SER A 178 14.60 -0.42 -4.18
CA SER A 178 15.87 0.31 -4.03
C SER A 178 16.86 -0.48 -3.19
N GLY A 179 16.39 -1.20 -2.17
CA GLY A 179 17.19 -2.09 -1.32
C GLY A 179 17.96 -3.17 -2.10
N LYS A 180 17.46 -3.63 -3.24
CA LYS A 180 18.15 -4.59 -4.12
C LYS A 180 19.40 -4.00 -4.79
N GLN A 181 19.42 -2.70 -5.01
CA GLN A 181 20.57 -1.99 -5.60
C GLN A 181 21.49 -1.43 -4.51
N GLN A 182 20.90 -0.89 -3.44
CA GLN A 182 21.60 -0.32 -2.30
C GLN A 182 20.94 -0.81 -1.01
N PRO A 183 21.50 -1.88 -0.39
CA PRO A 183 20.95 -2.43 0.84
C PRO A 183 20.85 -1.39 1.95
N GLN A 184 19.73 -1.41 2.67
CA GLN A 184 19.57 -0.58 3.87
C GLN A 184 20.45 -1.11 5.01
N PRO A 185 20.83 -0.28 5.99
CA PRO A 185 21.46 -0.77 7.22
C PRO A 185 20.61 -1.87 7.90
N PRO A 186 21.21 -2.88 8.56
CA PRO A 186 20.44 -3.99 9.15
C PRO A 186 19.33 -3.56 10.12
N GLU A 187 19.59 -2.56 10.96
CA GLU A 187 18.60 -2.01 11.89
C GLU A 187 17.40 -1.38 11.17
N VAL A 188 17.66 -0.72 10.04
CA VAL A 188 16.63 -0.14 9.18
C VAL A 188 15.77 -1.23 8.56
N GLN A 189 16.38 -2.31 8.07
CA GLN A 189 15.65 -3.44 7.48
C GLN A 189 14.74 -4.11 8.52
N GLU A 190 15.23 -4.30 9.74
CA GLU A 190 14.43 -4.92 10.81
C GLU A 190 13.24 -4.03 11.22
N ASN A 191 13.46 -2.71 11.32
CA ASN A 191 12.37 -1.76 11.56
C ASN A 191 11.31 -1.78 10.46
N LEU A 192 11.72 -1.84 9.19
CA LEU A 192 10.81 -1.97 8.05
C LEU A 192 10.03 -3.28 8.10
N ARG A 193 10.69 -4.41 8.40
CA ARG A 193 10.07 -5.73 8.53
C ARG A 193 9.05 -5.77 9.68
N LYS A 194 9.39 -5.21 10.84
CA LYS A 194 8.47 -5.08 11.98
C LYS A 194 7.25 -4.23 11.62
N SER A 195 7.48 -3.09 10.97
CA SER A 195 6.38 -2.22 10.52
C SER A 195 5.48 -2.92 9.49
N ALA A 196 6.06 -3.72 8.59
CA ALA A 196 5.31 -4.52 7.64
C ALA A 196 4.42 -5.57 8.32
N ILE A 197 4.93 -6.24 9.35
CA ILE A 197 4.15 -7.19 10.16
C ILE A 197 2.97 -6.47 10.84
N GLU A 198 3.23 -5.37 11.55
CA GLU A 198 2.19 -4.61 12.26
C GLU A 198 1.11 -4.09 11.31
N ASN A 199 1.52 -3.56 10.15
CA ASN A 199 0.63 -3.10 9.10
C ASN A 199 -0.25 -4.23 8.53
N LEU A 200 0.33 -5.39 8.25
CA LEU A 200 -0.41 -6.54 7.73
C LEU A 200 -1.38 -7.13 8.76
N GLN A 201 -1.00 -7.18 10.04
CA GLN A 201 -1.89 -7.59 11.14
C GLN A 201 -3.07 -6.64 11.31
N LEU A 202 -2.84 -5.34 11.12
CA LEU A 202 -3.89 -4.34 11.17
C LEU A 202 -4.88 -4.49 10.00
N ALA A 203 -4.37 -4.80 8.80
CA ALA A 203 -5.18 -4.91 7.59
C ALA A 203 -5.89 -6.26 7.43
N LEU A 204 -5.31 -7.37 7.90
CA LEU A 204 -5.72 -8.74 7.56
C LEU A 204 -5.88 -9.58 8.85
N ARG A 205 -7.00 -10.29 9.07
CA ARG A 205 -7.18 -11.26 10.20
C ARG A 205 -6.36 -12.54 10.03
N MET A 206 -5.17 -12.43 9.48
CA MET A 206 -4.31 -13.56 9.25
C MET A 206 -2.95 -13.30 9.85
N ASP A 207 -2.26 -14.40 10.16
CA ASP A 207 -0.85 -14.34 10.48
C ASP A 207 -0.09 -13.86 9.23
N PRO A 208 0.60 -12.69 9.27
CA PRO A 208 1.35 -12.21 8.11
C PRO A 208 2.41 -13.20 7.63
N ALA A 209 2.92 -14.09 8.50
CA ALA A 209 3.88 -15.11 8.11
C ALA A 209 3.27 -16.18 7.18
N LYS A 210 1.95 -16.37 7.25
CA LYS A 210 1.20 -17.30 6.39
C LYS A 210 0.71 -16.67 5.11
N LEU A 211 0.62 -15.34 5.05
CA LEU A 211 0.17 -14.65 3.84
C LEU A 211 1.02 -15.03 2.63
N ARG A 212 0.36 -15.40 1.54
CA ARG A 212 0.90 -15.60 0.21
C ARG A 212 0.16 -14.71 -0.77
N ILE A 213 0.88 -14.17 -1.75
CA ILE A 213 0.31 -13.36 -2.83
C ILE A 213 0.81 -13.93 -4.15
N ASP A 214 -0.12 -14.35 -5.00
CA ASP A 214 0.14 -14.79 -6.37
C ASP A 214 -0.95 -14.29 -7.33
N ASN A 215 -1.00 -14.85 -8.55
CA ASN A 215 -1.97 -14.46 -9.57
C ASN A 215 -3.44 -14.77 -9.21
N GLN A 216 -3.70 -15.53 -8.14
CA GLN A 216 -5.03 -15.75 -7.55
C GLN A 216 -5.37 -14.72 -6.46
N GLY A 217 -4.38 -13.92 -6.02
CA GLY A 217 -4.52 -12.92 -4.96
C GLY A 217 -3.91 -13.41 -3.65
N MET A 218 -4.43 -12.87 -2.55
CA MET A 218 -4.05 -13.24 -1.18
C MET A 218 -4.64 -14.60 -0.80
N HIS A 219 -3.84 -15.43 -0.12
CA HIS A 219 -4.24 -16.69 0.50
C HIS A 219 -3.25 -17.10 1.62
N GLU A 220 -3.53 -18.20 2.33
CA GLU A 220 -2.61 -18.85 3.30
C GLU A 220 -1.91 -20.07 2.67
#